data_AF-A0A8T9DKS6-F1
#
_entry.id   AF-A0A8T9DKS6-F1
#
_cell.length_a   1.000
_cell.length_b   1.000
_cell.length_c   1.000
_cell.angle_alpha   90.00
_cell.angle_beta   90.00
_cell.angle_gamma   90.00
#
_symmetry.space_group_name_H-M   'P 1'
#
loop_
_entity.id
_entity.type
_entity.pdbx_description
1 polymer ?
#
loop_
_entity_poly.entity_id
_entity_poly.type
_entity_poly.pdbx_seq_one_letter_code
_entity_poly.pdbx_strand_id
1 'polypeptide(L)' 'MTDELTKARCEALGFIVCRLDELREMAASHGLESLGYLLAVAFTDSCDAIRRECYCVQGETMDASGLR' A
#
# COMPACT_ATOMS: atom_id res chain seq x y z
N MET A 1 17.20 8.92 -9.41
CA MET A 1 15.87 9.22 -10.00
C MET A 1 14.82 8.18 -9.62
N THR A 2 15.20 6.93 -9.37
CA THR A 2 14.33 5.83 -8.90
C THR A 2 13.87 5.96 -7.45
N ASP A 3 14.68 6.58 -6.59
CA ASP A 3 14.41 6.70 -5.14
C ASP A 3 13.26 7.66 -4.82
N GLU A 4 13.27 8.88 -5.38
CA GLU A 4 12.19 9.87 -5.19
C GLU A 4 10.84 9.40 -5.74
N LEU A 5 10.84 8.68 -6.87
CA LEU A 5 9.62 8.09 -7.42
C LEU A 5 9.09 6.99 -6.50
N THR A 6 9.97 6.15 -5.95
CA THR A 6 9.59 5.10 -5.00
C THR A 6 9.01 5.71 -3.72
N LYS A 7 9.66 6.75 -3.18
CA LYS A 7 9.17 7.49 -2.02
C LYS A 7 7.78 8.09 -2.26
N ALA A 8 7.60 8.79 -3.39
CA ALA A 8 6.30 9.36 -3.76
C ALA A 8 5.21 8.29 -3.92
N ARG A 9 5.55 7.11 -4.45
CA ARG A 9 4.63 5.96 -4.53
C ARG A 9 4.25 5.43 -3.15
N CYS A 10 5.22 5.25 -2.26
CA CYS A 10 4.96 4.83 -0.88
C CYS A 10 4.06 5.82 -0.13
N GLU A 11 4.28 7.12 -0.30
CA GLU A 11 3.44 8.19 0.28
C GLU A 11 2.01 8.13 -0.28
N ALA A 12 1.86 8.00 -1.60
CA ALA A 12 0.56 7.89 -2.25
C ALA A 12 -0.20 6.63 -1.81
N LEU A 13 0.48 5.49 -1.72
CA LEU A 13 -0.11 4.24 -1.25
C LEU A 13 -0.51 4.32 0.23
N GLY A 14 0.30 4.96 1.07
CA GLY A 14 -0.05 5.23 2.46
C GLY A 14 -1.33 6.07 2.59
N PHE A 15 -1.46 7.12 1.78
CA PHE A 15 -2.68 7.94 1.74
C PHE A 15 -3.92 7.12 1.34
N ILE A 16 -3.79 6.26 0.32
CA ILE A 16 -4.88 5.38 -0.14
C ILE A 16 -5.31 4.42 0.97
N VAL A 17 -4.35 3.79 1.66
CA VAL A 17 -4.61 2.85 2.76
C VAL A 17 -5.37 3.53 3.91
N CYS A 18 -4.96 4.73 4.32
CA CYS A 18 -5.69 5.50 5.34
C CYS A 18 -7.13 5.78 4.90
N ARG A 19 -7.34 6.18 3.64
CA ARG A 19 -8.67 6.51 3.15
C ARG A 19 -9.59 5.29 3.03
N LEU A 20 -9.03 4.13 2.69
CA LEU A 20 -9.78 2.87 2.64
C LEU A 20 -10.26 2.44 4.03
N ASP A 21 -9.45 2.66 5.07
CA ASP A 21 -9.84 2.35 6.45
C ASP A 21 -10.98 3.27 6.93
N GLU A 22 -10.88 4.59 6.67
CA GLU A 22 -11.95 5.54 6.96
C GLU A 22 -13.26 5.20 6.22
N LEU A 23 -13.18 4.82 4.95
CA LEU A 23 -14.34 4.36 4.17
C LEU A 23 -14.94 3.09 4.76
N ARG A 24 -14.10 2.15 5.25
CA ARG A 24 -14.56 0.91 5.87
C ARG A 24 -15.32 1.21 7.17
N GLU A 25 -14.81 2.10 8.00
CA GLU A 25 -15.49 2.54 9.23
C GLU A 25 -16.82 3.23 8.94
N MET A 26 -16.87 4.08 7.90
CA MET A 26 -18.12 4.70 7.46
C MET A 26 -19.12 3.67 6.92
N ALA A 27 -18.67 2.67 6.15
CA ALA A 27 -19.54 1.60 5.69
C ALA A 27 -20.12 0.79 6.87
N ALA A 28 -19.30 0.52 7.90
CA ALA A 28 -19.74 -0.16 9.12
C ALA A 28 -20.79 0.65 9.90
N SER A 29 -20.60 1.97 10.02
CA SER A 29 -21.56 2.84 10.73
C SER A 29 -22.92 2.97 10.02
N HIS A 30 -22.98 2.65 8.73
CA HIS A 30 -24.19 2.68 7.92
C HIS A 30 -24.78 1.28 7.65
N GLY A 31 -24.23 0.21 8.22
CA GLY A 31 -24.70 -1.16 7.97
C GLY A 31 -24.55 -1.58 6.51
N LEU A 32 -23.46 -1.18 5.86
CA LEU A 32 -23.16 -1.52 4.47
C LEU A 32 -22.12 -2.66 4.42
N GLU A 33 -22.49 -3.87 4.88
CA GLU A 33 -21.54 -4.96 5.12
C GLU A 33 -20.83 -5.41 3.83
N SER A 34 -21.56 -5.47 2.71
CA SER A 34 -20.97 -5.85 1.41
C SER A 34 -19.92 -4.83 0.95
N LEU A 35 -20.18 -3.54 1.16
CA LEU A 35 -19.22 -2.49 0.83
C LEU A 35 -18.03 -2.53 1.79
N GLY A 36 -18.28 -2.71 3.10
CA GLY A 36 -17.23 -2.86 4.11
C GLY A 36 -16.28 -4.03 3.79
N TYR A 37 -16.83 -5.17 3.31
CA TYR A 37 -16.04 -6.30 2.86
C TYR A 37 -15.15 -5.96 1.65
N LEU A 38 -15.71 -5.31 0.62
CA LEU A 38 -14.94 -4.91 -0.56
C LEU A 38 -13.83 -3.91 -0.20
N LEU A 39 -14.10 -2.98 0.72
CA LEU A 39 -13.10 -2.02 1.21
C LEU A 39 -11.99 -2.72 2.01
N ALA A 40 -12.33 -3.74 2.81
CA ALA A 40 -11.33 -4.53 3.53
C ALA A 40 -10.42 -5.31 2.56
N VAL A 41 -10.97 -5.91 1.50
CA VAL A 41 -10.18 -6.59 0.46
C VAL A 41 -9.25 -5.60 -0.24
N ALA A 42 -9.77 -4.44 -0.67
CA ALA A 42 -8.98 -3.40 -1.32
C ALA A 42 -7.85 -2.87 -0.41
N PHE A 43 -8.10 -2.75 0.90
CA PHE A 43 -7.10 -2.35 1.89
C PHE A 43 -5.97 -3.38 1.97
N THR A 44 -6.29 -4.67 2.09
CA THR A 44 -5.30 -5.76 2.13
C THR A 44 -4.45 -5.81 0.87
N ASP A 45 -5.08 -5.75 -0.31
CA ASP A 45 -4.39 -5.75 -1.60
C ASP A 45 -3.45 -4.55 -1.75
N SER A 46 -3.87 -3.38 -1.27
CA SER A 46 -3.05 -2.16 -1.26
C SER A 46 -1.82 -2.30 -0.34
N CYS A 47 -2.00 -2.91 0.83
CA CYS A 47 -0.88 -3.21 1.74
C CYS A 47 0.12 -4.18 1.11
N ASP A 48 -0.36 -5.18 0.38
CA ASP A 48 0.49 -6.14 -0.34
C ASP A 48 1.24 -5.47 -1.51
N ALA A 49 0.61 -4.53 -2.21
CA ALA A 49 1.26 -3.72 -3.23
C ALA A 49 2.42 -2.89 -2.64
N ILE A 50 2.21 -2.22 -1.50
CA ILE A 50 3.27 -1.49 -0.78
C ILE A 50 4.43 -2.42 -0.43
N ARG A 51 4.11 -3.57 0.19
CA ARG A 51 5.13 -4.55 0.58
C ARG A 51 5.96 -4.96 -0.64
N ARG A 52 5.31 -5.31 -1.75
CA ARG A 52 5.99 -5.72 -2.98
C ARG A 52 6.89 -4.63 -3.55
N GLU A 53 6.39 -3.40 -3.63
CA GLU A 53 7.18 -2.27 -4.15
C GLU A 53 8.41 -1.97 -3.27
N CYS A 54 8.22 -1.96 -1.95
CA CYS A 54 9.31 -1.72 -1.00
C CYS A 54 10.35 -2.86 -0.99
N TYR A 55 9.91 -4.13 -1.05
CA TYR A 55 10.82 -5.29 -1.03
C TYR A 55 11.60 -5.46 -2.36
N CYS A 56 10.99 -5.17 -3.51
CA CYS A 56 11.71 -5.19 -4.78
C CYS A 56 12.83 -4.16 -4.82
N VAL A 57 12.58 -2.95 -4.30
CA VAL A 57 13.61 -1.89 -4.24
C VAL A 57 14.74 -2.25 -3.27
N GLN A 58 14.44 -2.92 -2.15
CA GLN A 58 15.45 -3.42 -1.20
C GLN A 58 16.31 -4.57 -1.78
N GLY A 59 15.72 -5.45 -2.59
CA GLY A 59 16.46 -6.51 -3.28
C GLY A 59 17.43 -5.97 -4.32
N GLU A 60 17.00 -5.00 -5.13
CA GLU A 60 17.84 -4.36 -6.16
C GLU A 60 18.98 -3.52 -5.57
N THR A 61 18.77 -2.87 -4.41
CA THR A 61 19.84 -2.10 -3.73
C THR A 61 20.88 -3.00 -3.08
N MET A 62 20.53 -4.22 -2.66
CA MET A 62 21.47 -5.16 -2.08
C MET A 62 22.36 -5.83 -3.14
N ASP A 63 21.82 -6.17 -4.32
CA ASP A 63 22.59 -6.71 -5.44
C ASP A 63 23.55 -5.69 -6.07
N ALA A 64 23.20 -4.39 -6.07
CA ALA A 64 24.11 -3.33 -6.53
C ALA A 64 25.27 -3.07 -5.55
N SER A 65 25.15 -3.50 -4.29
CA SER A 65 26.14 -3.29 -3.23
C SER A 65 27.09 -4.48 -3.02
N GLY A 66 26.72 -5.66 -3.53
CA GLY A 66 27.51 -6.90 -3.45
C GLY A 66 28.58 -7.07 -4.54
N LEU A 67 28.69 -6.11 -5.47
CA LEU A 67 29.71 -6.10 -6.51
C LEU A 67 30.82 -5.08 -6.16
N ARG A 68 31.62 -5.35 -5.13
CA ARG A 68 32.93 -4.73 -4.91
C ARG A 68 33.96 -5.75 -4.47
#